data_AF-A0A7X9UB15-F1
#
_entry.id   AF-A0A7X9UB15-F1
#
_cell.length_a   1.000
_cell.length_b   1.000
_cell.length_c   1.000
_cell.angle_alpha   90.00
_cell.angle_beta   90.00
_cell.angle_gamma   90.00
#
_symmetry.space_group_name_H-M   'P 1'
#
loop_
_entity.id
_entity.type
_entity.pdbx_description
1 polymer ?
#
loop_
_entity_poly.entity_id
_entity_poly.type
_entity_poly.pdbx_seq_one_letter_code
_entity_poly.pdbx_strand_id
1 'polypeptide(L)'
;MDEIAEEFVRLRRDLFTAGIVCKEYVDLVRCGGATNEWRAFYLGGDLLNVCRNLNQPASVAKPPEELVLACSDLGSPYYTVDFAERADGVWIVVETGDGQVSGLAAAQDPVIYYQVLADVLERRD
;
A
#
# COMPACT_ATOMS: atom_id res chain seq x y z
N MET A 1 4.48 16.72 22.30
CA MET A 1 3.99 15.57 21.50
C MET A 1 2.96 14.81 22.32
N ASP A 2 3.27 14.53 23.59
CA ASP A 2 2.42 13.79 24.53
C ASP A 2 1.01 14.36 24.66
N GLU A 3 0.85 15.67 24.86
CA GLU A 3 -0.48 16.32 24.92
C GLU A 3 -1.32 16.09 23.65
N ILE A 4 -0.68 16.10 22.47
CA ILE A 4 -1.35 15.85 21.19
C ILE A 4 -1.76 14.37 21.11
N ALA A 5 -0.85 13.46 21.48
CA ALA A 5 -1.12 12.03 21.48
C ALA A 5 -2.28 11.67 22.42
N GLU A 6 -2.32 12.25 23.62
CA GLU A 6 -3.41 12.10 24.59
C GLU A 6 -4.74 12.60 24.01
N GLU A 7 -4.73 13.73 23.31
CA GLU A 7 -5.93 14.27 22.66
C GLU A 7 -6.43 13.35 21.53
N PHE A 8 -5.53 12.79 20.71
CA PHE A 8 -5.89 11.82 19.67
C PHE A 8 -6.51 10.55 20.28
N VAL A 9 -5.95 10.02 21.38
CA VAL A 9 -6.51 8.88 22.13
C VAL A 9 -7.91 9.24 22.65
N ARG A 10 -8.05 10.41 23.29
CA ARG A 10 -9.32 10.88 23.85
C ARG A 10 -10.40 11.02 22.78
N LEU A 11 -10.06 11.54 21.60
CA LEU A 11 -10.99 11.71 20.47
C LEU A 11 -11.44 10.36 19.89
N ARG A 12 -10.56 9.35 19.86
CA ARG A 12 -10.88 8.00 19.38
C ARG A 12 -11.81 7.23 20.32
N ARG A 13 -11.80 7.51 21.63
CA ARG A 13 -12.65 6.85 22.63
C ARG A 13 -12.55 5.32 22.53
N ASP A 14 -13.68 4.62 22.54
CA ASP A 14 -13.79 3.16 22.45
C ASP A 14 -13.30 2.58 21.11
N LEU A 15 -12.99 3.42 20.11
CA LEU A 15 -12.39 3.02 18.83
C LEU A 15 -10.85 3.09 18.85
N PHE A 16 -10.23 3.52 19.94
CA PHE A 16 -8.78 3.53 20.06
C PHE A 16 -8.25 2.09 20.15
N THR A 17 -7.33 1.74 19.26
CA THR A 17 -6.76 0.38 19.17
C THR A 17 -5.25 0.45 19.11
N ALA A 18 -4.58 -0.43 19.86
CA ALA A 18 -3.13 -0.63 19.96
C ALA A 18 -2.27 0.60 20.34
N GLY A 19 -2.24 1.67 19.54
CA GLY A 19 -1.36 2.81 19.75
C GLY A 19 -1.49 3.90 18.68
N ILE A 20 -0.64 4.94 18.80
CA ILE A 20 -0.48 5.98 17.78
C ILE A 20 0.82 5.73 17.03
N VAL A 21 0.77 5.80 15.70
CA VAL A 21 1.96 5.81 14.83
C VAL A 21 2.21 7.23 14.35
N CYS A 22 3.37 7.79 14.69
CA CYS A 22 3.85 9.06 14.16
C CYS A 22 4.83 8.77 13.02
N LYS A 23 4.54 9.30 11.83
CA LYS A 23 5.42 9.21 10.66
C LYS A 23 6.03 10.59 10.38
N GLU A 24 7.30 10.60 9.98
CA GLU A 24 7.91 11.81 9.44
C GLU A 24 7.12 12.28 8.20
N TYR A 25 6.90 13.59 8.10
CA TYR A 25 6.35 14.17 6.88
C TYR A 25 7.45 14.25 5.83
N VAL A 26 7.19 13.69 4.64
CA VAL A 26 8.11 13.72 3.51
C VAL A 26 7.39 14.22 2.27
N ASP A 27 8.10 14.97 1.44
CA ASP A 27 7.59 15.42 0.15
C ASP A 27 7.57 14.24 -0.84
N LEU A 28 6.39 13.97 -1.41
CA LEU A 28 6.19 12.93 -2.41
C LEU A 28 6.08 13.55 -3.81
N VAL A 29 6.58 12.83 -4.81
CA VAL A 29 6.48 13.22 -6.22
C VAL A 29 5.01 13.30 -6.61
N ARG A 30 4.64 14.40 -7.27
CA ARG A 30 3.30 14.62 -7.84
C ARG A 30 3.38 14.70 -9.36
N CYS A 31 2.61 13.86 -10.03
CA CYS A 31 2.52 13.76 -11.48
C CYS A 31 1.07 13.94 -11.92
N GLY A 32 0.79 14.96 -12.73
CA GLY A 32 -0.58 15.22 -13.21
C GLY A 32 -1.57 15.53 -12.08
N GLY A 33 -1.11 16.09 -10.96
CA GLY A 33 -1.95 16.43 -9.80
C GLY A 33 -2.17 15.30 -8.80
N ALA A 34 -1.77 14.05 -9.10
CA ALA A 34 -1.79 12.91 -8.19
C ALA A 34 -0.39 12.56 -7.69
N THR A 35 -0.28 11.96 -6.50
CA THR A 35 0.99 11.41 -6.00
C THR A 35 1.41 10.22 -6.85
N ASN A 36 2.72 10.05 -7.10
CA ASN A 36 3.23 8.82 -7.70
C ASN A 36 3.22 7.68 -6.66
N GLU A 37 2.09 6.99 -6.55
CA GLU A 37 1.85 5.95 -5.55
C GLU A 37 1.37 4.65 -6.19
N TRP A 38 2.03 3.54 -5.90
CA TRP A 38 1.73 2.22 -6.46
C TRP A 38 1.31 1.26 -5.35
N ARG A 39 0.26 0.48 -5.58
CA ARG A 39 -0.21 -0.57 -4.68
C ARG A 39 0.17 -1.92 -5.23
N ALA A 40 0.71 -2.76 -4.36
CA ALA A 40 0.90 -4.17 -4.62
C ALA A 40 -0.02 -5.02 -3.74
N PHE A 41 -0.54 -6.12 -4.27
CA PHE A 41 -1.20 -7.16 -3.49
C PHE A 41 -0.31 -8.40 -3.40
N TYR A 42 -0.31 -9.03 -2.22
CA TYR A 42 0.44 -10.25 -1.94
C TYR A 42 -0.48 -11.30 -1.36
N LEU A 43 -0.30 -12.57 -1.76
CA LEU A 43 -0.98 -13.73 -1.20
C LEU A 43 0.04 -14.82 -0.85
N GLY A 44 0.23 -15.05 0.44
CA GLY A 44 1.06 -16.11 1.01
C GLY A 44 2.49 -16.12 0.47
N GLY A 45 3.09 -14.95 0.26
CA GLY A 45 4.42 -14.80 -0.35
C GLY A 45 4.40 -14.35 -1.81
N ASP A 46 3.34 -14.66 -2.56
CA ASP A 46 3.28 -14.37 -3.99
C ASP A 46 2.82 -12.95 -4.25
N LEU A 47 3.59 -12.20 -5.03
CA LEU A 47 3.17 -10.92 -5.59
C LEU A 47 2.10 -11.15 -6.66
N LEU A 48 0.88 -10.66 -6.42
CA LEU A 48 -0.25 -10.80 -7.35
C LEU A 48 -0.18 -9.77 -8.48
N ASN A 49 0.02 -8.51 -8.12
CA ASN A 49 0.10 -7.40 -9.04
C ASN A 49 0.75 -6.17 -8.39
N VAL A 50 1.19 -5.22 -9.22
CA VAL A 50 1.58 -3.86 -8.82
C VAL A 50 0.93 -2.88 -9.77
N CYS A 51 0.06 -2.00 -9.25
CA CYS A 51 -0.73 -1.07 -10.05
C CYS A 51 -0.62 0.37 -9.51
N ARG A 52 -0.84 1.36 -10.38
CA ARG A 52 -0.93 2.76 -9.95
C ARG A 52 -2.14 2.92 -9.03
N ASN A 53 -1.88 3.33 -7.79
CA ASN A 53 -2.88 3.40 -6.74
C ASN A 53 -3.80 4.61 -6.88
N LEU A 54 -3.27 5.71 -7.41
CA LEU A 54 -4.02 6.94 -7.67
C LEU A 54 -4.13 7.18 -9.18
N ASN A 55 -4.69 8.33 -9.54
CA ASN A 55 -4.90 8.74 -10.93
C ASN A 55 -3.64 9.30 -11.59
N GLN A 56 -2.43 8.88 -11.16
CA GLN A 56 -1.21 9.38 -11.77
C GLN A 56 -1.02 8.84 -13.22
N PRO A 57 -0.33 9.58 -14.11
CA PRO A 57 -0.10 9.19 -15.49
C PRO A 57 0.59 7.84 -15.66
N ALA A 58 0.47 7.22 -16.83
CA ALA A 58 1.09 5.91 -17.10
C ALA A 58 2.62 5.99 -17.28
N SER A 59 3.14 7.18 -17.56
CA SER A 59 4.56 7.45 -17.84
C SER A 59 5.41 7.70 -16.58
N VAL A 60 4.83 7.59 -15.39
CA VAL A 60 5.54 7.80 -14.13
C VAL A 60 6.46 6.64 -13.78
N ALA A 61 7.47 6.90 -12.95
CA ALA A 61 8.36 5.88 -12.44
C ALA A 61 7.58 4.84 -11.62
N LYS A 62 8.03 3.58 -11.70
CA LYS A 62 7.54 2.45 -10.90
C LYS A 62 8.43 2.26 -9.66
N PRO A 63 7.91 1.67 -8.58
CA PRO A 63 8.76 1.25 -7.47
C PRO A 63 9.83 0.26 -7.95
N PRO A 64 11.05 0.31 -7.40
CA PRO A 64 12.09 -0.67 -7.67
C PRO A 64 11.58 -2.09 -7.38
N GLU A 65 11.82 -3.02 -8.30
CA GLU A 65 11.38 -4.41 -8.17
C GLU A 65 11.94 -5.07 -6.89
N GLU A 66 13.19 -4.76 -6.54
CA GLU A 66 13.81 -5.24 -5.30
C GLU A 66 13.04 -4.81 -4.04
N LEU A 67 12.49 -3.60 -4.01
CA LEU A 67 11.71 -3.09 -2.89
C LEU A 67 10.36 -3.80 -2.81
N VAL A 68 9.70 -4.00 -3.96
CA VAL A 68 8.44 -4.73 -4.03
C VAL A 68 8.62 -6.16 -3.53
N LEU A 69 9.63 -6.88 -4.03
CA LEU A 69 9.91 -8.26 -3.64
C LEU A 69 10.36 -8.38 -2.18
N ALA A 70 11.07 -7.39 -1.64
CA ALA A 70 11.43 -7.37 -0.23
C ALA A 70 10.21 -7.33 0.71
N CYS A 71 9.05 -6.89 0.21
CA CYS A 71 7.80 -6.84 0.96
C CYS A 71 6.92 -8.11 0.79
N SER A 72 7.44 -9.19 0.20
CA SER A 72 6.69 -10.44 -0.02
C SER A 72 6.40 -11.25 1.26
N ASP A 73 7.03 -10.94 2.39
CA ASP A 73 6.75 -11.62 3.66
C ASP A 73 6.61 -10.61 4.82
N LEU A 74 5.37 -10.18 5.07
CA LEU A 74 5.00 -9.34 6.21
C LEU A 74 4.24 -10.12 7.30
N GLY A 75 4.23 -11.45 7.24
CA GLY A 75 3.53 -12.30 8.20
C GLY A 75 2.00 -12.30 8.11
N SER A 76 1.41 -11.63 7.12
CA SER A 76 -0.01 -11.72 6.77
C SER A 76 -0.20 -12.61 5.52
N PRO A 77 -1.22 -13.47 5.46
CA PRO A 77 -1.45 -14.31 4.30
C PRO A 77 -1.96 -13.51 3.10
N TYR A 78 -2.67 -12.40 3.28
CA TYR A 78 -3.20 -11.60 2.18
C TYR A 78 -3.22 -10.13 2.55
N TYR A 79 -2.44 -9.31 1.85
CA TYR A 79 -2.22 -7.93 2.22
C TYR A 79 -1.85 -7.04 1.03
N THR A 80 -1.93 -5.73 1.26
CA THR A 80 -1.47 -4.70 0.35
C THR A 80 -0.25 -3.98 0.90
N VAL A 81 0.58 -3.47 -0.01
CA VAL A 81 1.66 -2.54 0.29
C VAL A 81 1.60 -1.39 -0.69
N ASP A 82 1.53 -0.17 -0.17
CA ASP A 82 1.53 1.05 -0.96
C ASP A 82 2.93 1.67 -0.94
N PHE A 83 3.46 1.95 -2.12
CA PHE A 83 4.77 2.52 -2.35
C PHE A 83 4.63 3.93 -2.93
N ALA A 84 5.40 4.89 -2.44
CA ALA A 84 5.45 6.22 -3.05
C ALA A 84 6.88 6.68 -3.31
N GLU A 85 7.04 7.44 -4.38
CA GLU A 85 8.29 8.10 -4.73
C GLU A 85 8.40 9.43 -3.97
N ARG A 86 9.50 9.61 -3.25
CA ARG A 86 9.85 10.87 -2.58
C ARG A 86 10.47 11.85 -3.58
N ALA A 87 10.41 13.14 -3.26
CA ALA A 87 10.95 14.21 -4.11
C ALA A 87 12.47 14.10 -4.37
N ASP A 88 13.20 13.36 -3.54
CA ASP A 88 14.63 13.05 -3.71
C ASP A 88 14.89 11.79 -4.56
N GLY A 89 13.84 11.18 -5.12
CA GLY A 89 13.91 9.98 -5.96
C GLY A 89 13.95 8.66 -5.19
N VAL A 90 13.94 8.70 -3.85
CA VAL A 90 13.88 7.50 -3.01
C VAL A 90 12.46 6.96 -2.93
N TRP A 91 12.29 5.64 -2.94
CA TRP A 91 10.99 4.99 -2.76
C TRP A 91 10.78 4.56 -1.31
N ILE A 92 9.57 4.71 -0.81
CA ILE A 92 9.17 4.30 0.55
C ILE A 92 7.88 3.50 0.54
N VAL A 93 7.69 2.70 1.57
CA VAL A 93 6.38 2.12 1.93
C VAL A 93 5.59 3.15 2.73
N VAL A 94 4.38 3.47 2.28
CA VAL A 94 3.50 4.47 2.89
C VAL A 94 2.52 3.82 3.87
N GLU A 95 1.97 2.68 3.47
CA GLU A 95 0.94 1.94 4.19
C GLU A 95 1.01 0.45 3.83
N THR A 96 0.61 -0.38 4.77
CA THR A 96 0.32 -1.80 4.57
C THR A 96 -1.07 -2.08 5.12
N GLY A 97 -1.91 -2.80 4.38
CA GLY A 97 -3.28 -3.09 4.78
C GLY A 97 -3.62 -4.57 4.64
N ASP A 98 -4.58 -5.05 5.44
CA ASP A 98 -5.14 -6.38 5.22
C ASP A 98 -5.89 -6.38 3.87
N GLY A 99 -5.66 -7.42 3.06
CA GLY A 99 -6.18 -7.48 1.71
C GLY A 99 -7.70 -7.63 1.64
N GLN A 100 -8.36 -8.12 2.69
CA GLN A 100 -9.83 -8.31 2.73
C GLN A 100 -10.58 -6.97 2.86
N VAL A 101 -9.91 -5.96 3.40
CA VAL A 101 -10.48 -4.61 3.60
C VAL A 101 -9.81 -3.54 2.74
N SER A 102 -8.81 -3.92 1.94
CA SER A 102 -8.14 -3.04 1.00
C SER A 102 -8.94 -2.90 -0.30
N GLY A 103 -9.18 -1.67 -0.74
CA GLY A 103 -9.73 -1.40 -2.07
C GLY A 103 -8.73 -1.68 -3.20
N LEU A 104 -9.24 -1.85 -4.42
CA LEU A 104 -8.37 -1.94 -5.61
C LEU A 104 -7.65 -0.62 -5.87
N ALA A 105 -6.48 -0.69 -6.51
CA ALA A 105 -5.80 0.50 -7.02
C ALA A 105 -6.63 1.19 -8.11
N ALA A 106 -6.51 2.52 -8.25
CA ALA A 106 -7.29 3.29 -9.22
C ALA A 106 -7.12 2.82 -10.67
N ALA A 107 -5.93 2.34 -11.05
CA ALA A 107 -5.65 1.84 -12.39
C ALA A 107 -5.85 0.32 -12.55
N GLN A 108 -6.43 -0.35 -11.56
CA GLN A 108 -6.57 -1.81 -11.53
C GLN A 108 -7.90 -2.22 -12.15
N ASP A 109 -7.85 -3.17 -13.09
CA ASP A 109 -9.05 -3.79 -13.64
C ASP A 109 -9.57 -4.85 -12.65
N PRO A 110 -10.81 -4.73 -12.15
CA PRO A 110 -11.36 -5.68 -11.19
C PRO A 110 -11.44 -7.12 -11.73
N VAL A 111 -11.82 -7.30 -12.99
CA VAL A 111 -12.01 -8.63 -13.59
C VAL A 111 -10.67 -9.34 -13.69
N ILE A 112 -9.65 -8.65 -14.20
CA ILE A 112 -8.30 -9.21 -14.30
C ILE A 112 -7.75 -9.54 -12.91
N TYR A 113 -7.93 -8.64 -11.94
CA TYR A 113 -7.40 -8.86 -10.60
C TYR A 113 -8.01 -10.08 -9.91
N TYR A 114 -9.35 -10.20 -9.92
CA TYR A 114 -10.00 -11.33 -9.27
C TYR A 114 -9.72 -12.64 -9.98
N GLN A 115 -9.47 -12.63 -11.29
CA GLN A 115 -8.98 -13.82 -12.00
C GLN A 115 -7.59 -14.22 -11.49
N VAL A 116 -6.64 -13.28 -11.40
CA VAL A 116 -5.29 -13.56 -10.86
C VAL A 116 -5.36 -14.11 -9.45
N LEU A 117 -6.21 -13.53 -8.60
CA LEU A 117 -6.40 -13.99 -7.23
C LEU A 117 -6.94 -15.43 -7.19
N ALA A 118 -7.96 -15.73 -8.00
CA ALA A 118 -8.52 -17.08 -8.11
C ALA A 118 -7.47 -18.10 -8.59
N ASP A 119 -6.72 -17.76 -9.65
CA ASP A 119 -5.70 -18.65 -10.20
C ASP A 119 -4.58 -18.98 -9.19
N VAL A 120 -4.21 -18.02 -8.33
CA VAL A 120 -3.19 -18.25 -7.28
C VAL A 120 -3.74 -19.13 -6.17
N LEU A 121 -5.01 -18.97 -5.78
CA LEU A 121 -5.67 -19.83 -4.80
C LEU A 121 -5.75 -21.27 -5.31
N GLU A 122 -6.17 -21.48 -6.56
CA GLU A 122 -6.28 -22.82 -7.17
C GLU A 122 -4.92 -23.54 -7.28
N ARG A 123 -3.81 -22.82 -7.44
CA ARG A 123 -2.47 -23.43 -7.47
C ARG A 123 -1.96 -23.86 -6.09
N ARG A 124 -2.60 -23.40 -5.01
CA ARG A 124 -2.19 -23.64 -3.63
C ARG A 124 -2.98 -24.79 -2.99
N ASP A 125 -4.10 -25.19 -3.57
CA ASP A 125 -4.91 -26.37 -3.21
C ASP A 125 -4.36 -27.66 -3.87
#